data_AF-A0A537MWG5-F1
#
_entry.id   AF-A0A537MWG5-F1
#
_cell.length_a   1.000
_cell.length_b   1.000
_cell.length_c   1.000
_cell.angle_alpha   90.00
_cell.angle_beta   90.00
_cell.angle_gamma   90.00
#
_symmetry.space_group_name_H-M   'P 1'
#
loop_
_entity.id
_entity.type
_entity.pdbx_description
1 polymer ?
#
loop_
_entity_poly.entity_id
_entity_poly.type
_entity_poly.pdbx_seq_one_letter_code
_entity_poly.pdbx_strand_id
1 'polypeptide(L)' 'MTKTESAPNLRTRFWHDRAEEAWSMASQLLDTTAKTTMVEIAERYDLLADAMLLKEAMRDGRETHRAGRRTSIAPQGLL' A
#
# COMPACT_ATOMS: atom_id res chain seq x y z
N MET A 1 22.13 -3.61 12.24
CA MET A 1 21.01 -4.01 11.36
C MET A 1 19.96 -2.91 11.44
N THR A 2 20.02 -1.92 10.55
CA THR A 2 18.98 -0.89 10.45
C THR A 2 17.77 -1.52 9.78
N LYS A 3 16.85 -2.02 10.60
CA LYS A 3 15.50 -2.35 10.14
C LYS A 3 14.96 -1.05 9.57
N THR A 4 14.92 -0.94 8.25
CA THR A 4 14.26 0.16 7.56
C THR A 4 12.82 0.15 8.06
N GLU A 5 12.54 0.99 9.06
CA GLU A 5 11.20 1.46 9.33
C GLU A 5 10.73 2.06 8.01
N SER A 6 10.02 1.24 7.22
CA SER A 6 9.28 1.75 6.07
C SER A 6 8.45 2.88 6.63
N ALA A 7 8.80 4.09 6.18
CA ALA A 7 8.28 5.32 6.75
C ALA A 7 6.76 5.16 6.90
N PRO A 8 6.20 5.44 8.09
CA PRO A 8 4.82 5.06 8.42
C PRO A 8 3.81 5.55 7.39
N ASN A 9 4.10 6.66 6.72
CA ASN A 9 3.34 7.27 5.62
C ASN A 9 3.39 6.56 4.26
N LEU A 10 4.17 5.48 4.08
CA LEU A 10 4.26 4.73 2.82
C LEU A 10 3.50 3.40 2.84
N ARG A 11 2.80 3.08 3.93
CA ARG A 11 2.10 1.80 4.10
C ARG A 11 0.62 1.93 3.78
N THR A 12 0.05 0.90 3.15
CA THR A 12 -1.39 0.74 2.87
C THR A 12 -2.25 1.08 4.09
N ARG A 13 -1.95 0.44 5.23
CA ARG A 13 -2.70 0.62 6.47
C ARG A 13 -2.73 2.06 6.97
N PHE A 14 -1.63 2.80 6.82
CA PHE A 14 -1.58 4.19 7.28
C PHE A 14 -2.60 5.07 6.53
N TRP A 15 -2.70 4.89 5.21
CA TRP A 15 -3.65 5.66 4.41
C TRP A 15 -5.10 5.24 4.69
N HIS A 16 -5.35 3.95 4.91
CA HIS A 16 -6.68 3.48 5.32
C HIS A 16 -7.09 4.04 6.68
N ASP A 17 -6.20 4.04 7.68
CA ASP A 17 -6.47 4.63 9.00
C ASP A 17 -6.81 6.14 8.87
N ARG A 18 -6.16 6.86 7.94
CA ARG A 18 -6.48 8.29 7.66
C ARG A 18 -7.81 8.48 6.95
N ALA A 19 -8.19 7.56 6.06
CA ALA A 19 -9.50 7.58 5.42
C ALA A 19 -10.61 7.39 6.47
N GLU A 20 -10.46 6.41 7.38
CA GLU A 20 -11.41 6.18 8.48
C GLU A 20 -11.53 7.41 9.41
N GLU A 21 -10.42 8.04 9.77
CA GLU A 21 -10.42 9.28 10.55
C GLU A 21 -11.21 10.39 9.83
N ALA A 22 -11.00 10.59 8.53
CA ALA A 22 -11.69 11.58 7.74
C ALA A 22 -13.20 11.26 7.61
N TRP A 23 -13.58 10.01 7.37
CA TRP A 23 -14.98 9.58 7.38
C TRP A 23 -15.65 9.85 8.74
N SER A 24 -14.94 9.54 9.83
CA SER A 24 -15.43 9.82 11.19
C SER A 24 -15.64 11.31 11.42
N MET A 25 -14.71 12.17 10.99
CA MET A 25 -14.88 13.62 11.06
C MET A 25 -16.04 14.10 10.19
N ALA A 26 -16.17 13.61 8.95
CA ALA A 26 -17.25 13.97 8.04
C ALA A 26 -18.63 13.64 8.62
N SER A 27 -18.74 12.52 9.34
CA SER A 27 -20.00 12.09 9.98
C SER A 27 -20.47 13.05 11.08
N GLN A 28 -19.53 13.77 11.70
CA GLN A 28 -19.79 14.71 12.81
C GLN A 28 -20.03 16.15 12.33
N LEU A 29 -19.78 16.45 11.05
CA LEU A 29 -19.93 17.80 10.51
C LEU A 29 -21.39 18.12 10.16
N LEU A 30 -21.85 19.27 10.65
CA LEU A 30 -23.16 19.85 10.33
C LEU A 30 -23.12 20.74 9.07
N ASP A 31 -21.97 21.37 8.81
CA ASP A 31 -21.79 22.19 7.61
C ASP A 31 -21.63 21.28 6.38
N THR A 32 -22.51 21.45 5.41
CA THR A 32 -22.58 20.57 4.23
C THR A 32 -21.32 20.69 3.37
N THR A 33 -20.75 21.89 3.23
CA THR A 33 -19.56 22.14 2.42
C THR A 33 -18.33 21.48 3.04
N ALA A 34 -18.15 21.66 4.35
CA ALA A 34 -17.08 21.03 5.12
C ALA A 34 -17.22 19.51 5.12
N LYS A 35 -18.45 19.00 5.25
CA LYS A 35 -18.74 17.56 5.15
C LYS A 35 -18.33 16.99 3.80
N THR A 36 -18.77 17.60 2.69
CA THR A 36 -18.38 17.16 1.34
C THR A 36 -16.88 17.20 1.15
N THR A 37 -16.21 18.28 1.59
CA THR A 37 -14.74 18.38 1.52
C THR A 37 -14.06 17.25 2.29
N MET A 38 -14.56 16.91 3.49
CA MET A 38 -13.97 15.86 4.31
C MET A 38 -14.20 14.46 3.71
N VAL A 39 -15.36 14.24 3.07
CA VAL A 39 -15.64 13.02 2.29
C VAL A 39 -14.65 12.87 1.14
N GLU A 40 -14.43 13.92 0.36
CA GLU A 40 -13.45 13.88 -0.74
C GLU A 40 -12.02 13.59 -0.25
N ILE A 41 -11.65 14.11 0.93
CA ILE A 41 -10.35 13.80 1.55
C ILE A 41 -10.28 12.32 1.94
N ALA A 42 -11.34 11.77 2.53
CA ALA A 42 -11.41 10.37 2.92
C ALA A 42 -11.23 9.45 1.71
N GLU A 43 -11.98 9.71 0.62
CA GLU A 43 -11.87 8.96 -0.64
C GLU A 43 -10.46 9.04 -1.24
N ARG A 44 -9.79 10.20 -1.18
CA ARG A 44 -8.41 10.33 -1.65
C ARG A 44 -7.43 9.51 -0.81
N TYR A 45 -7.66 9.37 0.49
CA TYR A 45 -6.85 8.50 1.34
C TYR A 45 -7.08 7.01 1.04
N ASP A 46 -8.32 6.59 0.79
CA ASP A 46 -8.62 5.22 0.35
C ASP A 46 -7.91 4.89 -0.99
N LEU A 47 -7.96 5.80 -1.97
CA LEU A 47 -7.22 5.65 -3.22
C LEU A 47 -5.70 5.54 -3.03
N LEU A 48 -5.14 6.27 -2.06
CA LEU A 48 -3.72 6.14 -1.72
C LEU A 48 -3.41 4.80 -1.06
N ALA A 49 -4.31 4.28 -0.22
CA ALA A 49 -4.18 2.95 0.36
C ALA A 49 -4.14 1.87 -0.74
N ASP A 50 -5.10 1.91 -1.67
CA ASP A 50 -5.16 0.99 -2.80
C ASP A 50 -3.90 1.06 -3.68
N ALA A 51 -3.41 2.27 -3.96
CA ALA A 51 -2.19 2.47 -4.72
C ALA A 51 -0.96 1.88 -4.01
N MET A 52 -0.88 1.97 -2.68
CA MET A 52 0.20 1.35 -1.90
C MET A 52 0.06 -0.18 -1.90
N LEU A 53 -1.14 -0.72 -1.77
CA LEU A 53 -1.38 -2.16 -1.82
C LEU A 53 -0.96 -2.74 -3.17
N LEU A 54 -1.34 -2.08 -4.26
CA LEU A 54 -0.93 -2.47 -5.61
C LEU A 54 0.59 -2.40 -5.78
N LYS A 55 1.22 -1.35 -5.25
CA LYS A 55 2.67 -1.19 -5.28
C LYS A 55 3.40 -2.29 -4.50
N GLU A 56 2.88 -2.67 -3.34
CA GLU A 56 3.38 -3.79 -2.53
C GLU A 56 3.26 -5.11 -3.31
N ALA A 57 2.09 -5.41 -3.87
CA ALA A 57 1.87 -6.61 -4.68
C ALA A 57 2.79 -6.68 -5.92
N MET A 58 3.01 -5.55 -6.61
CA MET A 58 3.94 -5.49 -7.75
C MET A 58 5.41 -5.66 -7.33
N ARG A 59 5.77 -5.30 -6.10
CA ARG A 59 7.12 -5.53 -5.57
C ARG A 59 7.32 -7.02 -5.31
N ASP A 60 6.37 -7.66 -4.66
CA ASP A 60 6.43 -9.09 -4.34
C ASP A 60 6.41 -9.96 -5.61
N GLY A 61 5.62 -9.57 -6.61
CA GLY A 61 5.62 -10.21 -7.94
C GLY A 61 6.95 -10.09 -8.69
N ARG A 62 7.68 -8.98 -8.53
CA ARG A 62 9.02 -8.82 -9.11
C ARG A 62 10.10 -9.57 -8.34
N GLU A 63 9.98 -9.64 -7.01
CA GLU A 63 10.91 -10.42 -6.16
C GLU A 63 10.76 -11.93 -6.41
N THR A 64 9.54 -12.44 -6.56
CA THR A 64 9.27 -13.85 -6.91
C THR A 64 9.80 -14.23 -8.30
N HIS A 65 9.64 -13.37 -9.31
CA HIS A 65 10.21 -13.60 -10.66
C HIS A 65 11.75 -13.51 -10.72
N ARG A 66 12.40 -12.79 -9.79
CA ARG A 66 13.86 -12.72 -9.69
C ARG A 66 14.44 -13.92 -8.94
N ALA A 67 13.73 -14.45 -7.95
CA ALA A 67 14.12 -15.64 -7.20
C ALA A 67 14.01 -16.93 -8.03
N GLY A 68 13.02 -17.04 -8.91
CA GLY A 68 12.83 -18.22 -9.78
C GLY A 68 13.85 -18.38 -10.92
N ARG A 69 14.70 -17.38 -11.18
CA ARG A 69 15.67 -17.41 -12.30
C ARG A 69 17.10 -17.78 -11.89
N ARG A 70 17.29 -18.38 -10.69
CA ARG A 70 18.61 -18.74 -10.15
C ARG A 70 18.83 -20.23 -9.84
N THR A 71 17.91 -21.11 -10.21
CA THR A 71 18.09 -22.57 -10.04
C THR A 71 17.64 -23.33 -11.29
N SER A 72 18.30 -23.09 -12.41
CA SER A 72 18.28 -24.04 -13.53
C SER A 72 19.54 -23.83 -14.39
N ILE A 73 20.69 -24.23 -13.84
CA ILE A 73 21.81 -24.66 -14.67
C ILE A 73 22.05 -26.12 -14.27
N ALA A 74 21.86 -26.99 -15.25
CA ALA A 74 21.66 -28.43 -15.17
C ALA A 74 22.78 -29.21 -14.43
N PRO A 75 22.48 -30.43 -13.94
CA PRO A 75 23.52 -31.40 -13.61
C PRO A 75 24.11 -31.91 -14.92
N GLN A 76 25.35 -31.56 -15.22
CA GLN A 76 26.12 -32.30 -16.23
C GLN A 76 26.86 -33.41 -15.49
N GLY A 77 26.19 -34.56 -15.41
CA GLY A 77 26.84 -35.83 -15.16
C GLY A 77 27.46 -36.39 -16.43
N LEU A 78 28.57 -37.08 -16.24
CA LEU A 78 28.99 -38.29 -16.96
C LEU A 78 29.36 -38.13 -18.45
N LEU A 79 30.66 -38.01 -18.74
CA LEU A 79 31.50 -39.02 -19.41
C LEU A 79 32.94 -38.52 -19.54
#